data_AF-A0A6L4AP01-F1
#
_entry.id   AF-A0A6L4AP01-F1
#
_cell.length_a   1.000
_cell.length_b   1.000
_cell.length_c   1.000
_cell.angle_alpha   90.00
_cell.angle_beta   90.00
_cell.angle_gamma   90.00
#
_symmetry.space_group_name_H-M   'P 1'
#
loop_
_entity.id
_entity.type
_entity.pdbx_description
1 polymer ?
#
loop_
_entity_poly.entity_id
_entity_poly.type
_entity_poly.pdbx_seq_one_letter_code
_entity_poly.pdbx_strand_id
1 'polypeptide(L)'
;MFELIKKAMFTGIGMAAMTKDKVEELAADFIKKGDLSEQEGRKLVDEMLQKSEESQAELKKQLDELVRSALEKMEIARKEQLDELRDEIRQLREMVEKMQSAEVDDQA
;
A
#
# COMPACT_ATOMS: atom_id res chain seq x y z
N MET A 1 -15.30 -20.94 23.06
CA MET A 1 -14.46 -19.94 23.77
C MET A 1 -13.33 -19.44 22.88
N PHE A 2 -12.62 -20.36 22.20
CA PHE A 2 -11.56 -20.06 21.24
C PHE A 2 -11.89 -18.92 20.25
N GLU A 3 -13.01 -19.00 19.53
CA GLU A 3 -13.45 -17.94 18.58
C GLU A 3 -13.61 -16.54 19.21
N LEU A 4 -13.99 -16.48 20.49
CA LEU A 4 -14.14 -15.23 21.21
C LEU A 4 -12.78 -14.59 21.50
N ILE A 5 -11.78 -15.40 21.84
CA ILE A 5 -10.41 -14.96 22.10
C ILE A 5 -9.73 -14.56 20.78
N LYS A 6 -9.93 -15.35 19.72
CA LYS A 6 -9.50 -15.02 18.35
C LYS A 6 -10.02 -13.64 17.93
N LYS A 7 -11.31 -13.37 18.15
CA LYS A 7 -11.91 -12.05 17.90
C LYS A 7 -11.37 -10.95 18.82
N ALA A 8 -11.26 -11.21 20.12
CA ALA A 8 -10.75 -10.24 21.08
C ALA A 8 -9.31 -9.80 20.75
N MET A 9 -8.47 -10.72 20.27
CA MET A 9 -7.13 -10.39 19.80
C MET A 9 -7.12 -9.56 18.52
N PHE A 10 -7.96 -9.93 17.54
CA PHE A 10 -8.08 -9.13 16.32
C PHE A 10 -8.50 -7.69 16.63
N THR A 11 -9.31 -7.49 17.67
CA THR A 11 -9.70 -6.15 18.14
C THR A 11 -8.62 -5.49 19.00
N GLY A 12 -7.94 -6.23 19.87
CA GLY A 12 -7.01 -5.67 20.86
C GLY A 12 -5.60 -5.39 20.32
N ILE A 13 -5.06 -6.33 19.56
CA ILE A 13 -3.72 -6.20 18.93
C ILE A 13 -3.85 -5.62 17.53
N GLY A 14 -4.99 -5.84 16.87
CA GLY A 14 -5.16 -5.52 15.46
C GLY A 14 -4.56 -6.61 14.57
N MET A 15 -5.25 -6.96 13.48
CA MET A 15 -4.76 -7.97 12.53
C MET A 15 -3.41 -7.60 11.92
N ALA A 16 -3.17 -6.31 11.66
CA ALA A 16 -1.95 -5.84 11.00
C ALA A 16 -0.69 -5.86 11.88
N ALA A 17 -0.83 -5.98 13.20
CA ALA A 17 0.30 -6.00 14.14
C ALA A 17 0.60 -7.40 14.69
N MET A 18 -0.09 -8.44 14.21
CA MET A 18 0.17 -9.82 14.63
C MET A 18 1.50 -10.32 14.06
N THR A 19 2.37 -10.85 14.92
CA THR A 19 3.63 -11.50 14.53
C THR A 19 3.53 -13.00 14.68
N LYS A 20 4.30 -13.74 13.88
CA LYS A 20 4.37 -15.21 13.90
C LYS A 20 4.56 -15.75 15.32
N ASP A 21 5.56 -15.23 16.04
CA ASP A 21 5.87 -15.67 17.40
C ASP A 21 4.68 -15.52 18.35
N LYS A 22 3.91 -14.42 18.24
CA LYS A 22 2.73 -14.19 19.08
C LYS A 22 1.60 -15.15 18.75
N VAL A 23 1.39 -15.46 17.48
CA VAL A 23 0.35 -16.42 17.08
C VAL A 23 0.73 -17.84 17.49
N GLU A 24 2.01 -18.21 17.35
CA GLU A 24 2.54 -19.51 17.75
C GLU A 24 2.44 -19.74 19.26
N GLU A 25 2.81 -18.73 20.06
CA GLU A 25 2.68 -18.76 21.53
C GLU A 25 1.23 -19.06 21.96
N LEU A 26 0.27 -18.39 21.32
CA LEU A 26 -1.14 -18.55 21.62
C LEU A 26 -1.70 -19.89 21.15
N ALA A 27 -1.34 -20.33 19.96
CA ALA A 27 -1.72 -21.64 19.45
C ALA A 27 -1.21 -22.74 20.39
N ALA A 28 0.04 -22.62 20.86
CA ALA A 28 0.63 -23.54 21.84
C ALA A 28 -0.12 -23.53 23.17
N ASP A 29 -0.53 -22.36 23.67
CA ASP A 29 -1.31 -22.25 24.90
C ASP A 29 -2.70 -22.88 24.80
N PHE A 30 -3.37 -22.74 23.65
CA PHE A 30 -4.66 -23.40 23.41
C PHE A 30 -4.53 -24.91 23.25
N ILE A 31 -3.45 -25.39 22.61
CA ILE A 31 -3.16 -26.83 22.54
C ILE A 31 -2.93 -27.38 23.95
N LYS A 32 -2.12 -26.69 24.79
CA LYS A 32 -1.85 -27.10 26.17
C LYS A 32 -3.11 -27.14 27.05
N LYS A 33 -4.03 -26.21 26.83
CA LYS A 33 -5.32 -26.16 27.55
C LYS A 33 -6.31 -27.22 27.05
N GLY A 34 -6.00 -27.93 25.97
CA GLY A 34 -6.88 -28.90 25.33
C GLY A 34 -8.01 -28.26 24.53
N ASP A 35 -7.92 -26.95 24.26
CA ASP A 35 -8.91 -26.20 23.47
C ASP A 35 -8.72 -26.40 21.96
N LEU A 36 -7.51 -26.83 21.54
CA LEU A 36 -7.17 -27.15 20.15
C LEU A 36 -6.34 -28.42 20.07
N SER A 37 -6.51 -29.17 18.99
CA SER A 37 -5.53 -30.16 18.57
C SER A 37 -4.28 -29.51 17.96
N GLU A 38 -3.17 -30.23 17.88
CA GLU A 38 -1.94 -29.74 17.21
C GLU A 38 -2.20 -29.34 15.75
N GLN A 39 -3.08 -30.06 15.06
CA GLN A 39 -3.43 -29.77 13.68
C GLN A 39 -4.23 -28.47 13.56
N GLU A 40 -5.16 -28.21 14.48
CA GLU A 40 -5.95 -26.98 14.50
C GLU A 40 -5.11 -25.77 14.92
N GLY A 41 -4.17 -25.94 15.86
CA GLY A 41 -3.23 -24.89 16.23
C GLY A 41 -2.32 -24.47 15.07
N ARG A 42 -1.80 -25.41 14.30
CA ARG A 42 -1.02 -25.08 13.08
C ARG A 42 -1.85 -24.32 12.05
N LYS A 43 -3.08 -24.78 11.77
CA LYS A 43 -4.00 -24.07 10.87
C LYS A 43 -4.31 -22.66 11.33
N LEU A 44 -4.49 -22.46 12.64
CA LEU A 44 -4.73 -21.13 13.19
C LEU A 44 -3.55 -20.19 12.93
N VAL A 45 -2.32 -20.66 13.13
CA VAL A 45 -1.12 -19.87 12.89
C VAL A 45 -1.07 -19.42 11.43
N ASP A 46 -1.24 -20.36 10.50
CA ASP A 46 -1.22 -20.06 9.06
C ASP A 46 -2.33 -19.08 8.66
N GLU A 47 -3.57 -19.31 9.11
CA GLU A 47 -4.71 -18.44 8.81
C GLU A 47 -4.51 -17.00 9.33
N MET A 48 -4.03 -16.85 10.56
CA MET A 48 -3.86 -15.52 11.16
C MET A 48 -2.70 -14.77 10.54
N LEU A 49 -1.63 -15.48 10.15
CA LEU A 49 -0.50 -14.86 9.45
C LEU A 49 -0.91 -14.38 8.06
N GLN A 50 -1.56 -15.22 7.28
CA GLN A 50 -2.06 -14.84 5.96
C GLN A 50 -2.99 -13.63 6.07
N LYS A 51 -3.94 -13.65 7.00
CA LYS A 51 -4.88 -12.55 7.20
C LYS A 51 -4.21 -11.27 7.70
N SER A 52 -3.12 -11.39 8.45
CA SER A 52 -2.29 -10.25 8.85
C SER A 52 -1.61 -9.61 7.66
N GLU A 53 -0.99 -10.41 6.78
CA GLU A 53 -0.33 -9.94 5.55
C GLU A 53 -1.31 -9.23 4.62
N GLU A 54 -2.50 -9.81 4.40
CA GLU A 54 -3.58 -9.21 3.63
C GLU A 54 -4.02 -7.86 4.24
N SER A 55 -4.19 -7.82 5.56
CA SER A 55 -4.57 -6.58 6.27
C SER A 55 -3.49 -5.50 6.19
N GLN A 56 -2.21 -5.87 6.26
CA GLN A 56 -1.09 -4.94 6.12
C GLN A 56 -1.03 -4.35 4.70
N ALA A 57 -1.23 -5.17 3.67
CA ALA A 57 -1.25 -4.73 2.29
C ALA A 57 -2.38 -3.72 2.01
N GLU A 58 -3.59 -4.02 2.50
CA GLU A 58 -4.75 -3.13 2.36
C GLU A 58 -4.53 -1.80 3.11
N LEU A 59 -4.02 -1.85 4.35
CA LEU A 59 -3.69 -0.64 5.11
C LEU A 59 -2.64 0.21 4.41
N LYS A 60 -1.61 -0.41 3.83
CA LYS A 60 -0.58 0.30 3.06
C LYS A 60 -1.20 1.02 1.87
N LYS A 61 -2.08 0.35 1.12
CA LYS A 61 -2.79 0.95 -0.02
C LYS A 61 -3.66 2.14 0.41
N GLN A 62 -4.42 1.99 1.49
CA GLN A 62 -5.24 3.08 2.04
C GLN A 62 -4.40 4.25 2.51
N LEU A 63 -3.25 3.99 3.14
CA LEU A 63 -2.31 5.02 3.55
C LEU A 63 -1.71 5.75 2.35
N ASP A 64 -1.27 5.01 1.31
CA ASP A 64 -0.74 5.59 0.08
C ASP A 64 -1.79 6.49 -0.59
N GLU A 65 -3.05 6.05 -0.66
CA GLU A 65 -4.16 6.85 -1.19
C GLU A 65 -4.44 8.10 -0.33
N LEU A 66 -4.40 7.98 1.00
CA LEU A 66 -4.61 9.09 1.92
C LEU A 66 -3.50 10.15 1.76
N VAL A 67 -2.24 9.72 1.74
CA VAL A 67 -1.09 10.59 1.51
C VAL A 67 -1.18 11.24 0.14
N ARG A 68 -1.52 10.46 -0.89
CA ARG A 68 -1.72 10.97 -2.26
C ARG A 68 -2.79 12.06 -2.30
N SER A 69 -3.95 11.84 -1.67
CA SER A 69 -5.04 12.81 -1.61
C SER A 69 -4.66 14.05 -0.81
N ALA A 70 -3.89 13.90 0.28
CA ALA A 70 -3.39 15.02 1.06
C ALA A 70 -2.44 15.90 0.24
N LEU A 71 -1.50 15.29 -0.49
CA LEU A 71 -0.57 16.02 -1.38
C LEU A 71 -1.30 16.75 -2.51
N GLU A 72 -2.31 16.13 -3.12
CA GLU A 72 -3.17 16.77 -4.13
C GLU A 72 -3.90 17.99 -3.55
N LYS A 73 -4.45 17.88 -2.34
CA LYS A 73 -5.17 18.99 -1.67
C LYS A 73 -4.25 20.15 -1.27
N MET A 74 -2.96 19.89 -1.07
CA MET A 74 -1.97 20.92 -0.75
C MET A 74 -1.40 21.60 -2.01
N GLU A 75 -1.94 21.32 -3.20
CA GLU A 75 -1.48 21.84 -4.49
C GLU A 75 0.01 21.54 -4.78
N ILE A 76 0.55 20.47 -4.18
CA ILE A 76 1.93 20.06 -4.40
C ILE A 76 1.99 19.29 -5.72
N ALA A 77 2.58 19.91 -6.74
CA ALA A 77 2.78 19.29 -8.05
C ALA A 77 3.69 18.05 -7.94
N ARG A 78 3.28 16.95 -8.57
CA ARG A 78 4.09 15.73 -8.62
C ARG A 78 5.24 15.88 -9.60
N LYS A 79 6.26 15.06 -9.38
CA LYS A 79 7.40 14.98 -10.30
C LYS A 79 6.96 14.57 -11.70
N GLU A 80 6.06 13.60 -11.83
CA GLU A 80 5.57 13.14 -13.13
C GLU A 80 4.86 14.26 -13.90
N GLN A 81 4.01 15.04 -13.22
CA GLN A 81 3.33 16.18 -13.81
C GLN A 81 4.32 17.28 -14.24
N LEU A 82 5.38 17.48 -13.46
CA LEU A 82 6.43 18.44 -13.79
C LEU A 82 7.26 17.98 -15.00
N ASP A 83 7.54 16.68 -15.09
CA ASP A 83 8.29 16.09 -16.21
C ASP A 83 7.44 16.09 -17.50
N GLU A 84 6.13 15.82 -17.41
CA GLU A 84 5.19 15.95 -18.52
C GLU A 84 5.12 17.40 -19.04
N LEU A 85 5.02 18.37 -18.13
CA LEU A 85 5.05 19.79 -18.49
C LEU A 85 6.38 20.22 -19.14
N ARG A 86 7.51 19.66 -18.68
CA ARG A 86 8.83 19.91 -19.29
C ARG A 86 8.90 19.37 -20.72
N ASP A 87 8.35 18.19 -20.95
CA ASP A 87 8.32 17.57 -22.27
C ASP A 87 7.41 18.37 -23.22
N GLU A 88 6.24 18.82 -22.76
CA GLU A 88 5.38 19.73 -23.53
C GLU A 88 6.10 21.05 -23.87
N ILE A 89 6.77 21.67 -22.90
CA ILE A 89 7.56 22.89 -23.12
C ILE A 89 8.66 22.66 -24.17
N ARG A 90 9.34 21.50 -24.13
CA ARG A 90 10.36 21.16 -25.13
C ARG A 90 9.75 21.04 -26.53
N GLN A 91 8.64 20.33 -26.67
CA GLN A 91 7.95 20.18 -27.95
C GLN A 91 7.48 21.52 -28.51
N LEU A 92 6.90 22.38 -27.67
CA LEU A 92 6.49 23.72 -28.07
C LEU A 92 7.67 24.57 -28.54
N ARG A 93 8.81 24.50 -27.84
CA ARG A 93 10.05 25.19 -28.27
C ARG A 93 10.52 24.72 -29.64
N GLU A 94 10.55 23.42 -29.88
CA GLU A 94 10.91 22.87 -31.19
C GLU A 94 9.93 23.29 -32.30
N MET A 95 8.63 23.37 -32.01
CA MET A 95 7.64 23.84 -32.97
C MET A 95 7.84 25.32 -33.31
N VAL A 96 8.07 26.16 -32.30
CA VAL A 96 8.34 27.59 -32.50
C VAL A 96 9.61 27.81 -33.31
N GLU A 97 10.70 27.09 -33.02
CA GLU A 97 11.93 27.16 -33.81
C GLU A 97 11.72 26.77 -35.28
N LYS A 98 10.97 25.69 -35.53
CA LYS A 98 10.60 25.28 -36.88
C LYS A 98 9.78 26.35 -37.62
N MET A 99 8.79 26.94 -36.95
CA MET A 99 7.98 28.01 -37.54
C MET A 99 8.82 29.25 -37.87
N GLN A 100 9.71 29.66 -36.97
CA GLN A 100 10.61 30.78 -37.20
C GLN A 100 11.59 30.51 -38.35
N SER A 101 12.10 29.29 -38.49
CA SER A 101 12.96 28.93 -39.62
C SER A 101 12.20 28.89 -40.97
N ALA A 102 10.91 28.55 -40.96
CA ALA A 102 10.09 28.52 -42.18
C ALA A 102 9.65 29.92 -42.65
N GLU A 103 9.46 30.87 -41.74
CA GLU A 103 9.13 32.27 -42.07
C GLU A 103 10.33 33.03 -42.68
N VAL A 104 11.56 32.64 -42.35
CA VAL A 104 12.78 33.28 -42.87
C VAL A 104 13.11 32.81 -44.31
N ASP A 105 12.74 31.57 -44.67
CA ASP A 105 12.94 31.03 -46.03
C ASP A 105 11.89 31.55 -47.05
N ASP A 106 10.71 32.02 -46.60
CA ASP A 106 9.66 32.57 -47.48
C ASP A 106 9.88 34.09 -47.77
N GLN A 107 10.82 34.73 -47.06
CA GLN A 107 11.18 36.16 -47.23
C GLN A 107 12.54 36.39 -47.93
N ALA A 108 13.26 35.33 -48.31
CA ALA A 108 14.55 35.36 -49.02
C ALA A 108 14.37 35.10 -50.52
#